data_AF-A0A5Q4F5R3-F1
#
_entry.id   AF-A0A5Q4F5R3-F1
#
_cell.length_a   1.000
_cell.length_b   1.000
_cell.length_c   1.000
_cell.angle_alpha   90.00
_cell.angle_beta   90.00
_cell.angle_gamma   90.00
#
_symmetry.space_group_name_H-M   'P 1'
#
loop_
_entity.id
_entity.type
_entity.pdbx_description
1 polymer ?
#
loop_
_entity_poly.entity_id
_entity_poly.type
_entity_poly.pdbx_seq_one_letter_code
_entity_poly.pdbx_strand_id
1 'polypeptide(L)' 'MLESLYSYFGFTASLVVSLFIFLFFVFWMAGVAGICSRKRPVHRQALFISLAVFIPPYPVVWLISEMIKQKRELRNL' A
#
# COMPACT_ATOMS: atom_id res chain seq x y z
N MET A 1 10.68 13.41 15.86
CA MET A 1 10.50 12.30 14.88
C MET A 1 11.48 12.41 13.72
N LEU A 2 11.51 13.55 13.01
CA LEU A 2 12.59 13.82 12.04
C LEU A 2 13.93 14.03 12.73
N GLU A 3 13.96 14.70 13.88
CA GLU A 3 15.17 14.86 14.71
C GLU A 3 15.73 13.52 15.21
N SER A 4 14.85 12.60 15.64
CA SER A 4 15.27 11.26 16.04
C SER A 4 15.81 10.47 14.83
N LEU A 5 15.12 10.51 13.68
CA LEU A 5 15.63 9.88 12.45
C LEU A 5 16.99 10.47 12.04
N TYR A 6 17.13 11.80 12.12
CA TYR A 6 18.36 12.53 11.81
C TYR A 6 19.51 12.10 12.71
N SER A 7 19.24 11.93 14.00
CA SER A 7 20.23 11.49 14.98
C SER A 7 20.71 10.06 14.74
N TYR A 8 19.85 9.17 14.24
CA TYR A 8 20.21 7.77 13.94
C TYR A 8 20.84 7.56 12.55
N PHE A 9 20.38 8.29 11.53
CA PHE A 9 20.70 7.98 10.12
C PHE A 9 21.36 9.14 9.36
N GLY A 10 21.40 10.35 9.94
CA GLY A 10 21.84 11.56 9.25
C GLY A 10 20.78 12.15 8.32
N PHE A 11 21.06 13.33 7.74
CA PHE A 11 20.10 14.10 6.94
C PHE A 11 19.49 13.30 5.78
N THR A 12 20.36 12.80 4.88
CA THR A 12 19.94 12.18 3.63
C THR A 12 19.11 10.92 3.86
N ALA A 13 19.55 10.05 4.77
CA ALA A 13 18.83 8.81 5.04
C ALA A 13 17.50 9.08 5.78
N SER A 14 17.43 10.08 6.65
CA SER A 14 16.16 10.50 7.27
C SER A 14 15.15 10.97 6.24
N LEU A 15 15.63 11.70 5.22
CA LEU A 15 14.84 12.19 4.11
C LEU A 15 14.31 11.01 3.27
N VAL A 16 15.17 10.05 2.92
CA VAL A 16 14.80 8.84 2.18
C VAL A 16 13.81 7.98 2.97
N VAL A 17 14.03 7.76 4.27
CA VAL A 17 13.13 6.97 5.12
C VAL A 17 11.77 7.64 5.25
N SER A 18 11.74 8.96 5.46
CA SER A 18 10.48 9.72 5.55
C SER A 18 9.70 9.65 4.23
N LEU A 19 10.40 9.81 3.10
CA LEU A 19 9.81 9.68 1.77
C LEU A 19 9.28 8.26 1.54
N PHE A 20 10.02 7.23 1.93
CA PHE A 20 9.61 5.84 1.77
C PHE A 20 8.37 5.51 2.60
N ILE A 21 8.30 5.95 3.85
CA ILE A 21 7.12 5.78 4.71
C ILE A 21 5.91 6.50 4.12
N PHE A 22 6.11 7.71 3.59
CA PHE A 22 5.04 8.46 2.93
C PHE A 22 4.52 7.73 1.68
N LEU A 23 5.40 7.25 0.81
CA LEU A 23 5.02 6.47 -0.37
C LEU A 23 4.30 5.16 0.02
N PHE A 24 4.79 4.48 1.06
CA PHE A 24 4.16 3.28 1.57
C PHE A 24 2.74 3.56 2.08
N PHE A 25 2.53 4.67 2.77
CA PHE A 25 1.22 5.12 3.22
C PHE A 25 0.29 5.42 2.03
N VAL A 26 0.77 6.10 1.00
CA VAL A 26 0.00 6.36 -0.23
C VAL A 26 -0.42 5.06 -0.91
N PHE A 27 0.51 4.10 -1.08
CA PHE A 27 0.18 2.80 -1.66
C PHE A 27 -0.79 2.00 -0.80
N TRP A 28 -0.67 2.09 0.52
CA TRP A 28 -1.61 1.46 1.43
C TRP A 28 -3.03 2.01 1.24
N MET A 29 -3.20 3.34 1.26
CA MET A 29 -4.49 4.00 1.04
C MET A 29 -5.09 3.67 -0.33
N ALA A 30 -4.28 3.70 -1.40
CA ALA A 30 -4.71 3.31 -2.74
C ALA A 30 -5.14 1.83 -2.80
N GLY A 31 -4.40 0.95 -2.13
CA GLY A 31 -4.72 -0.48 -2.05
C GLY A 31 -6.02 -0.74 -1.31
N VAL A 32 -6.25 -0.05 -0.18
CA VAL A 32 -7.50 -0.12 0.58
C VAL A 32 -8.68 0.30 -0.30
N ALA A 33 -8.56 1.43 -1.01
CA ALA A 33 -9.59 1.90 -1.93
C ALA A 33 -9.91 0.86 -3.01
N GLY A 34 -8.88 0.28 -3.65
CA GLY A 34 -9.07 -0.75 -4.66
C GLY A 34 -9.71 -2.04 -4.12
N ILE A 35 -9.35 -2.46 -2.90
CA ILE A 35 -9.98 -3.61 -2.23
C ILE A 35 -11.46 -3.32 -1.95
N CYS A 36 -11.78 -2.12 -1.46
CA CYS A 36 -13.14 -1.68 -1.17
C CYS A 36 -14.02 -1.59 -2.43
N SER A 37 -13.47 -1.17 -3.57
CA SER A 37 -14.19 -1.07 -4.84
C SER A 37 -14.56 -2.42 -5.47
N ARG A 38 -13.96 -3.54 -5.04
CA ARG A 38 -14.24 -4.86 -5.61
C ARG A 38 -15.56 -5.42 -5.06
N LYS A 39 -16.53 -5.70 -5.92
CA LYS A 39 -17.79 -6.35 -5.52
C LYS A 39 -17.53 -7.78 -5.02
N ARG A 40 -17.80 -8.03 -3.73
CA ARG A 40 -17.69 -9.33 -3.05
C ARG A 40 -18.95 -9.55 -2.20
N PRO A 41 -19.31 -10.80 -1.85
CA PRO A 41 -20.37 -11.04 -0.88
C PRO A 41 -20.01 -10.40 0.47
N VAL A 42 -20.99 -9.78 1.13
CA VAL A 42 -20.83 -8.89 2.29
C VAL A 42 -19.94 -9.49 3.40
N HIS A 43 -20.12 -10.78 3.70
CA HIS A 43 -19.33 -11.49 4.72
C HIS A 43 -17.83 -11.56 4.40
N ARG A 44 -17.46 -11.73 3.12
CA ARG A 44 -16.05 -11.69 2.70
C ARG A 44 -15.56 -10.25 2.63
N GLN A 45 -16.39 -9.32 2.19
CA GLN A 45 -15.99 -7.92 2.06
C GLN A 45 -15.55 -7.33 3.40
N ALA A 46 -16.28 -7.59 4.48
CA ALA A 46 -15.89 -7.15 5.82
C ALA A 46 -14.52 -7.71 6.27
N LEU A 47 -14.27 -9.00 6.02
CA LEU A 47 -12.98 -9.64 6.32
C LEU A 47 -11.82 -9.05 5.52
N PHE A 48 -12.03 -8.74 4.24
CA PHE A 48 -10.99 -8.16 3.40
C PHE A 48 -10.71 -6.70 3.73
N ILE A 49 -11.73 -5.93 4.13
CA ILE A 49 -11.56 -4.55 4.60
C ILE A 49 -10.84 -4.53 5.94
N SER A 50 -11.20 -5.41 6.89
CA SER A 50 -10.49 -5.49 8.17
C SER A 50 -9.03 -5.87 7.97
N LEU A 51 -8.74 -6.88 7.14
CA LEU A 51 -7.35 -7.23 6.80
C LEU A 51 -6.59 -6.06 6.16
N ALA A 52 -7.26 -5.29 5.30
CA ALA A 52 -6.67 -4.15 4.63
C ALA A 52 -6.32 -3.00 5.58
N VAL A 53 -7.14 -2.75 6.60
CA VAL A 53 -6.91 -1.69 7.59
C VAL A 53 -5.91 -2.12 8.66
N PHE A 54 -6.01 -3.34 9.17
CA PHE A 54 -5.13 -3.80 10.25
C PHE A 54 -3.74 -4.23 9.79
N ILE A 55 -3.57 -4.59 8.52
CA ILE A 55 -2.30 -5.09 7.98
C ILE A 55 -1.89 -4.24 6.77
N PRO A 56 -1.18 -3.10 6.98
CA PRO A 56 -0.77 -2.20 5.90
C PRO A 56 0.04 -2.83 4.75
N PRO A 57 0.90 -3.84 4.99
CA PRO A 57 1.57 -4.54 3.89
C PRO A 57 0.62 -5.27 2.94
N TYR A 58 -0.55 -5.71 3.42
CA TYR A 58 -1.46 -6.52 2.62
C TYR A 58 -2.06 -5.74 1.43
N PRO A 59 -2.62 -4.52 1.59
CA PRO A 59 -3.10 -3.72 0.47
C PRO A 59 -2.01 -3.32 -0.52
N VAL A 60 -0.79 -3.07 -0.04
CA VAL A 60 0.35 -2.71 -0.90
C VAL A 60 0.70 -3.88 -1.83
N VAL A 61 0.85 -5.09 -1.28
CA VAL A 61 1.11 -6.30 -2.07
C VAL A 61 -0.04 -6.58 -3.04
N TRP A 62 -1.28 -6.41 -2.58
CA TRP A 62 -2.47 -6.59 -3.41
C TRP A 62 -2.47 -5.60 -4.59
N LEU A 63 -2.18 -4.31 -4.35
CA LEU A 63 -2.11 -3.27 -5.38
C LEU A 63 -1.05 -3.61 -6.44
N ILE A 64 0.16 -4.00 -6.01
CA ILE A 64 1.23 -4.42 -6.93
C ILE A 64 0.78 -5.60 -7.79
N SER A 65 0.09 -6.58 -7.19
CA SER A 65 -0.41 -7.74 -7.93
C SER A 65 -1.44 -7.37 -9.00
N GLU A 66 -2.32 -6.39 -8.72
CA GLU A 66 -3.30 -5.90 -9.69
C GLU A 66 -2.63 -5.11 -10.80
N MET A 67 -1.63 -4.27 -10.50
CA MET A 67 -0.85 -3.57 -11.52
C MET A 67 -0.15 -4.54 -12.48
N ILE A 68 0.42 -5.63 -11.96
CA ILE A 68 1.06 -6.67 -12.80
C ILE A 68 0.03 -7.37 -13.69
N LYS A 69 -1.16 -7.67 -13.16
CA LYS A 69 -2.26 -8.27 -13.94
C LYS A 69 -2.74 -7.33 -15.03
N GLN A 70 -3.03 -6.07 -14.70
CA GLN A 70 -3.43 -5.06 -15.69
C GLN A 70 -2.38 -4.88 -16.78
N LYS A 71 -1.08 -4.81 -16.41
CA LYS A 71 0.01 -4.73 -17.39
C LYS A 71 0.02 -5.95 -18.33
N ARG A 72 -0.29 -7.14 -17.83
CA ARG A 72 -0.36 -8.36 -18.65
C ARG A 72 -1.58 -8.36 -19.58
N GLU A 73 -2.74 -7.92 -19.08
CA GLU A 73 -3.96 -7.78 -19.89
C GLU A 73 -3.78 -6.76 -21.01
N LEU A 74 -3.20 -5.59 -20.71
CA LEU A 74 -2.89 -4.54 -21.68
C LEU A 74 -1.91 -4.98 -22.78
N ARG A 75 -1.00 -5.91 -22.48
CA ARG A 75 -0.05 -6.43 -23.48
C ARG A 75 -0.67 -7.50 -24.39
N ASN A 76 -1.76 -8.12 -23.96
CA ASN A 76 -2.47 -9.15 -24.71
C ASN A 76 -3.63 -8.58 -25.55
N LEU A 77 -3.91 -7.28 -25.43
CA LEU A 77 -4.78 -6.49 -26.31
C LEU A 77 -3.95 -5.91 -27.47
#